data_AF-A0A0K2TTG5-F1
#
_entry.id   AF-A0A0K2TTG5-F1
#
_cell.length_a   1.000
_cell.length_b   1.000
_cell.length_c   1.000
_cell.angle_alpha   90.00
_cell.angle_beta   90.00
_cell.angle_gamma   90.00
#
_symmetry.space_group_name_H-M   'P 1'
#
loop_
_entity.id
_entity.type
_entity.pdbx_description
1 polymer ?
#
loop_
_entity_poly.entity_id
_entity_poly.type
_entity_poly.pdbx_seq_one_letter_code
_entity_poly.pdbx_strand_id
1 'polypeptide(L)'
;MSLMELYCCFKEDNPKVVIGKSKFAELRPPHICLSSDTPKNVCLCRYHENTSLVLECVQRHVPRIVLKSSTEFVSSVVYSTDYPLCMLNTCEECRNTRFFQTSIVDHIPGEEKQLKTTWYTWGTSGECS
;
A
#
# COMPACT_ATOMS: atom_id res chain seq x y z
N MET A 1 10.22 7.40 4.51
CA MET A 1 10.72 8.69 5.00
C MET A 1 12.04 8.98 4.31
N SER A 2 12.16 10.12 3.64
CA SER A 2 13.38 10.52 2.93
C SER A 2 14.46 11.01 3.91
N LEU A 3 15.72 11.04 3.46
CA LEU A 3 16.82 11.61 4.24
C LEU A 3 16.58 13.10 4.56
N MET A 4 15.90 13.81 3.66
CA MET A 4 15.58 15.21 3.84
C MET A 4 14.50 15.42 4.91
N GLU A 5 13.46 14.59 4.91
CA GLU A 5 12.42 14.60 5.95
C GLU A 5 13.04 14.33 7.33
N LEU A 6 13.89 13.30 7.44
CA LEU A 6 14.61 12.97 8.68
C LEU A 6 15.50 14.12 9.15
N TYR A 7 16.20 14.78 8.23
CA TYR A 7 17.04 15.92 8.56
C TYR A 7 16.23 17.13 9.07
N CYS A 8 15.06 17.39 8.47
CA CYS A 8 14.16 18.45 8.95
C CYS A 8 13.68 18.15 10.37
N CYS A 9 13.14 16.96 10.62
CA CYS A 9 12.70 16.55 11.96
C CYS A 9 13.85 16.65 12.97
N PHE A 10 15.06 16.19 12.61
CA PHE A 10 16.22 16.31 13.48
C PHE A 10 16.55 17.75 13.85
N LYS A 11 16.47 18.69 12.89
CA LYS A 11 16.72 20.12 13.13
C LYS A 11 15.63 20.78 13.97
N GLU A 12 14.38 20.33 13.84
CA GLU A 12 13.25 20.76 14.66
C GLU A 12 13.43 20.29 16.12
N ASP A 13 13.78 19.03 16.31
CA ASP A 13 14.01 18.44 17.63
C ASP A 13 15.29 18.94 18.30
N ASN A 14 16.32 19.28 17.50
CA ASN A 14 17.65 19.65 17.97
C ASN A 14 18.13 20.99 17.36
N PRO A 15 17.46 22.13 17.66
CA PRO A 15 17.73 23.40 17.00
C PRO A 15 19.15 23.92 17.24
N LYS A 16 19.72 23.60 18.42
CA LYS A 16 21.07 24.01 18.84
C LYS A 16 22.19 23.20 18.17
N VAL A 17 21.89 22.03 17.61
CA VAL A 17 22.91 21.21 16.95
C VAL A 17 23.19 21.77 15.56
N VAL A 18 24.42 22.21 15.34
CA VAL A 18 24.90 22.70 14.04
C VAL A 18 25.53 21.53 13.28
N ILE A 19 24.73 20.91 12.42
CA ILE A 19 25.18 19.83 11.55
C ILE A 19 24.66 20.07 10.13
N GLY A 20 25.54 19.88 9.14
CA GLY A 20 25.16 19.95 7.73
C GLY A 20 24.56 18.63 7.25
N LYS A 21 23.76 18.68 6.16
CA LYS A 21 23.09 17.51 5.59
C LYS A 21 24.05 16.34 5.28
N SER A 22 25.21 16.62 4.67
CA SER A 22 26.19 15.58 4.35
C SER A 22 26.72 14.88 5.59
N LYS A 23 27.03 15.64 6.64
CA LYS A 23 27.53 15.05 7.89
C LYS A 23 26.45 14.28 8.64
N PHE A 24 25.22 14.78 8.62
CA PHE A 24 24.06 14.05 9.15
C PHE A 24 23.87 12.70 8.45
N ALA A 25 24.00 12.67 7.13
CA ALA A 25 23.90 11.44 6.33
C ALA A 25 24.99 10.43 6.69
N GLU A 26 26.24 10.87 6.86
CA GLU A 26 27.38 10.03 7.25
C GLU A 26 27.25 9.41 8.64
N LEU A 27 26.62 10.12 9.58
CA LEU A 27 26.45 9.63 10.96
C LEU A 27 25.35 8.58 11.10
N ARG A 28 24.64 8.28 10.02
CA ARG A 28 23.64 7.22 10.01
C ARG A 28 24.33 5.86 10.25
N PRO A 29 23.81 5.01 11.16
CA PRO A 29 24.32 3.67 11.32
C PRO A 29 24.29 2.89 10.00
N PRO A 30 25.33 2.09 9.68
CA PRO A 30 25.49 1.46 8.38
C PRO A 30 24.40 0.43 8.05
N HIS A 31 23.67 -0.05 9.06
CA HIS A 31 22.55 -1.00 8.90
C HIS A 31 21.21 -0.32 8.59
N ILE A 32 21.13 1.02 8.59
CA ILE A 32 19.89 1.74 8.27
C ILE A 32 19.87 2.08 6.76
N CYS A 33 19.08 1.34 6.01
CA CYS A 33 18.83 1.62 4.59
C CYS A 33 17.88 2.81 4.41
N LEU A 34 18.03 3.57 3.31
CA LEU A 34 16.98 4.50 2.89
C LEU A 34 15.74 3.73 2.44
N SER A 35 14.58 4.39 2.48
CA SER A 35 13.38 3.84 1.84
C SER A 35 13.56 3.64 0.33
N SER A 36 14.47 4.37 -0.32
CA SER A 36 14.86 4.16 -1.73
C SER A 36 15.64 2.86 -1.94
N ASP A 37 16.43 2.46 -0.94
CA ASP A 37 17.36 1.32 -1.00
C ASP A 37 16.73 0.06 -0.39
N THR A 38 15.59 0.22 0.29
CA THR A 38 14.78 -0.88 0.78
C THR A 38 14.06 -1.50 -0.43
N PRO A 39 14.19 -2.83 -0.64
CA PRO A 39 13.47 -3.50 -1.70
C PRO A 39 11.96 -3.20 -1.61
N LYS A 40 11.40 -2.55 -2.65
CA LYS A 40 9.99 -2.14 -2.70
C LYS A 40 9.01 -3.32 -2.74
N ASN A 41 9.52 -4.54 -2.87
CA ASN A 41 8.77 -5.78 -2.91
C ASN A 41 8.35 -6.31 -1.52
N VAL A 42 8.69 -5.63 -0.42
CA VAL A 42 8.32 -6.07 0.95
C VAL A 42 7.72 -4.93 1.78
N CYS A 43 6.63 -4.33 1.29
CA CYS A 43 5.89 -3.38 2.12
C CYS A 43 5.15 -4.12 3.24
N LEU A 44 5.60 -3.94 4.48
CA LEU A 44 4.98 -4.52 5.69
C LEU A 44 3.97 -3.55 6.32
N CYS A 45 3.40 -2.63 5.54
CA CYS A 45 2.41 -1.71 6.09
C CYS A 45 1.08 -2.43 6.31
N ARG A 46 0.38 -2.05 7.38
CA ARG A 46 -0.93 -2.61 7.70
C ARG A 46 -1.92 -2.56 6.53
N TYR A 47 -1.86 -1.52 5.71
CA TYR A 47 -2.76 -1.40 4.54
C TYR A 47 -2.51 -2.50 3.51
N HIS A 48 -1.25 -2.77 3.16
CA HIS A 48 -0.91 -3.85 2.22
C HIS A 48 -1.19 -5.22 2.82
N GLU A 49 -0.83 -5.45 4.09
CA GLU A 49 -1.10 -6.72 4.77
C GLU A 49 -2.61 -7.01 4.88
N ASN A 50 -3.40 -6.05 5.33
CA ASN A 50 -4.86 -6.23 5.43
C ASN A 50 -5.52 -6.41 4.07
N THR A 51 -5.01 -5.73 3.02
CA THR A 51 -5.50 -5.94 1.65
C THR A 51 -5.20 -7.35 1.17
N SER A 52 -4.00 -7.87 1.41
CA SER A 52 -3.63 -9.25 1.08
C SER A 52 -4.55 -10.27 1.77
N LEU A 53 -4.85 -10.07 3.05
CA LEU A 53 -5.76 -10.95 3.80
C LEU A 53 -7.19 -10.96 3.23
N VAL A 54 -7.69 -9.80 2.79
CA VAL A 54 -9.00 -9.71 2.11
C VAL A 54 -8.96 -10.45 0.77
N LEU A 55 -7.94 -10.21 -0.06
CA LEU A 55 -7.81 -10.84 -1.37
C LEU A 55 -7.70 -12.37 -1.25
N GLU A 56 -6.95 -12.87 -0.27
CA GLU A 56 -6.86 -14.30 0.00
C GLU A 56 -8.23 -14.88 0.42
N CYS A 57 -8.97 -14.16 1.25
CA CYS A 57 -10.32 -14.57 1.64
C CYS A 57 -11.28 -14.62 0.46
N VAL A 58 -11.26 -13.59 -0.40
CA VAL A 58 -12.07 -13.52 -1.62
C VAL A 58 -11.70 -14.66 -2.57
N GLN A 59 -10.42 -14.90 -2.82
CA GLN A 59 -9.93 -15.97 -3.70
C GLN A 59 -10.41 -17.37 -3.27
N ARG A 60 -10.51 -17.62 -1.96
CA ARG A 60 -10.99 -18.91 -1.43
C ARG A 60 -12.49 -19.14 -1.66
N HIS A 61 -13.30 -18.08 -1.64
CA HIS A 61 -14.76 -18.19 -1.70
C HIS A 61 -15.36 -17.81 -3.07
N VAL A 62 -14.60 -17.05 -3.87
CA VAL A 62 -14.96 -16.59 -5.21
C VAL A 62 -13.82 -17.00 -6.16
N PRO A 63 -13.65 -18.31 -6.45
CA PRO A 63 -12.48 -18.84 -7.16
C PRO A 63 -12.32 -18.31 -8.60
N ARG A 64 -13.37 -17.69 -9.16
CA ARG A 64 -13.34 -17.03 -10.47
C ARG A 64 -12.54 -15.72 -10.46
N ILE A 65 -12.42 -15.08 -9.32
CA ILE A 65 -11.51 -13.94 -9.14
C ILE A 65 -10.12 -14.53 -8.99
N VAL A 66 -9.21 -14.20 -9.90
CA VAL A 66 -7.80 -14.64 -9.87
C VAL A 66 -6.93 -13.42 -9.53
N LEU A 67 -6.99 -12.98 -8.27
CA LEU A 67 -6.23 -11.85 -7.77
C LEU A 67 -5.31 -12.34 -6.66
N LYS A 68 -4.11 -12.79 -7.05
CA LYS A 68 -3.17 -13.48 -6.16
C LYS A 68 -2.22 -12.53 -5.43
N SER A 69 -2.18 -11.26 -5.83
CA SER A 69 -1.32 -10.26 -5.22
C SER A 69 -1.96 -8.88 -5.22
N SER A 70 -1.45 -8.00 -4.36
CA SER A 70 -1.83 -6.58 -4.35
C SER A 70 -1.55 -5.90 -5.70
N THR A 71 -0.46 -6.26 -6.38
CA THR A 71 -0.14 -5.74 -7.72
C THR A 71 -1.18 -6.14 -8.76
N GLU A 72 -1.56 -7.42 -8.80
CA GLU A 72 -2.61 -7.90 -9.70
C GLU A 72 -3.96 -7.23 -9.40
N PHE A 73 -4.27 -7.03 -8.11
CA PHE A 73 -5.46 -6.31 -7.71
C PHE A 73 -5.44 -4.86 -8.20
N VAL A 74 -4.35 -4.12 -8.01
CA VAL A 74 -4.22 -2.75 -8.50
C VAL A 74 -4.43 -2.70 -10.02
N SER A 75 -3.80 -3.59 -10.78
CA SER A 75 -3.99 -3.69 -12.24
C SER A 75 -5.41 -4.05 -12.66
N SER A 76 -6.22 -4.67 -11.79
CA SER A 76 -7.64 -4.93 -12.03
C SER A 76 -8.54 -3.73 -11.70
N VAL A 77 -8.06 -2.81 -10.85
CA VAL A 77 -8.83 -1.64 -10.40
C VAL A 77 -8.59 -0.44 -11.30
N VAL A 78 -7.39 -0.32 -11.86
CA VAL A 78 -7.03 0.78 -12.74
C VAL A 78 -6.76 0.33 -14.17
N TYR A 79 -7.06 1.20 -15.11
CA TYR A 79 -6.78 0.99 -16.53
C TYR A 79 -5.28 0.90 -16.83
N SER A 80 -4.45 1.71 -16.14
CA SER A 80 -2.99 1.68 -16.29
C SER A 80 -2.30 2.05 -14.99
N THR A 81 -1.35 1.22 -14.55
CA THR A 81 -0.49 1.49 -13.38
C THR A 81 0.57 2.55 -13.64
N ASP A 82 0.89 2.81 -14.91
CA ASP A 82 1.87 3.80 -15.33
C ASP A 82 1.27 5.20 -15.49
N TYR A 83 -0.07 5.30 -15.46
CA TYR A 83 -0.76 6.57 -15.62
C TYR A 83 -1.11 7.20 -14.26
N PRO A 84 -0.53 8.34 -13.88
CA PRO A 84 -0.73 8.90 -12.53
C PRO A 84 -2.19 9.20 -12.19
N LEU A 85 -3.01 9.64 -13.15
CA LEU A 85 -4.44 9.93 -12.90
C LEU A 85 -5.23 8.66 -12.53
N CYS A 86 -4.83 7.50 -13.05
CA CYS A 86 -5.40 6.22 -12.64
C CYS A 86 -5.08 5.93 -11.17
N MET A 87 -3.81 6.04 -10.80
CA MET A 87 -3.33 5.77 -9.44
C MET A 87 -3.83 6.79 -8.40
N LEU A 88 -4.20 7.99 -8.84
CA LEU A 88 -4.79 9.05 -8.01
C LEU A 88 -6.34 9.01 -7.98
N ASN A 89 -6.97 8.02 -8.62
CA ASN A 89 -8.43 7.88 -8.70
C ASN A 89 -9.15 9.10 -9.34
N THR A 90 -8.47 9.83 -10.22
CA THR A 90 -9.01 10.99 -10.96
C THR A 90 -9.23 10.71 -12.45
N CYS A 91 -8.80 9.55 -12.93
CA CYS A 91 -9.08 9.06 -14.28
C CYS A 91 -10.59 8.77 -14.48
N GLU A 92 -11.15 9.22 -15.59
CA GLU A 92 -12.58 9.06 -15.92
C GLU A 92 -13.02 7.60 -16.06
N GLU A 93 -12.12 6.72 -16.50
CA GLU A 93 -12.38 5.29 -16.66
C GLU A 93 -12.30 4.51 -15.35
N CYS A 94 -11.43 4.93 -14.42
CA CYS A 94 -11.16 4.20 -13.18
C CYS A 94 -11.93 4.73 -11.98
N ARG A 95 -12.28 6.02 -12.00
CA ARG A 95 -12.90 6.70 -10.86
C ARG A 95 -14.14 5.96 -10.40
N ASN A 96 -14.39 6.00 -9.09
CA ASN A 96 -15.52 5.32 -8.45
C ASN A 96 -15.53 3.80 -8.74
N THR A 97 -14.36 3.18 -8.89
CA THR A 97 -14.20 1.74 -9.15
C THR A 97 -14.84 1.25 -10.45
N ARG A 98 -15.13 2.16 -11.40
CA ARG A 98 -15.88 1.83 -12.63
C ARG A 98 -15.20 0.71 -13.43
N PHE A 99 -13.89 0.84 -13.66
CA PHE A 99 -13.10 -0.18 -14.36
C PHE A 99 -13.20 -1.54 -13.65
N PHE A 100 -12.96 -1.59 -12.34
CA PHE A 100 -13.07 -2.81 -11.54
C PHE A 100 -14.47 -3.44 -11.62
N GLN A 101 -15.52 -2.61 -11.53
CA GLN A 101 -16.91 -3.06 -11.60
C GLN A 101 -17.18 -3.77 -12.92
N THR A 102 -16.85 -3.11 -14.04
CA THR A 102 -17.10 -3.64 -15.38
C THR A 102 -16.20 -4.83 -15.72
N SER A 103 -14.95 -4.85 -15.25
CA SER A 103 -13.98 -5.86 -15.63
C SER A 103 -14.02 -7.12 -14.77
N ILE A 104 -14.49 -7.02 -13.52
CA ILE A 104 -14.49 -8.13 -12.56
C ILE A 104 -15.88 -8.35 -11.97
N VAL A 105 -16.45 -7.35 -11.30
CA VAL A 105 -17.63 -7.55 -10.45
C VAL A 105 -18.87 -7.94 -11.25
N ASP A 106 -19.09 -7.35 -12.43
CA ASP A 106 -20.23 -7.65 -13.28
C ASP A 106 -20.23 -9.10 -13.79
N HIS A 107 -19.06 -9.72 -13.87
CA HIS A 107 -18.89 -11.10 -14.31
C HIS A 107 -19.03 -12.15 -13.19
N ILE A 108 -19.20 -11.72 -11.94
CA ILE A 108 -19.42 -12.63 -10.81
C ILE A 108 -20.90 -13.06 -10.75
N PRO A 109 -21.20 -14.37 -10.65
CA PRO A 109 -22.57 -14.88 -10.47
C PRO A 109 -23.26 -14.27 -9.23
N GLY A 110 -24.59 -14.10 -9.32
CA GLY A 110 -25.39 -13.50 -8.24
C GLY A 110 -25.35 -14.26 -6.90
N GLU A 111 -25.11 -15.57 -6.94
CA GLU A 111 -24.94 -16.42 -5.76
C GLU A 111 -23.61 -16.15 -5.04
N GLU A 112 -22.51 -16.01 -5.78
CA GLU A 112 -21.19 -15.69 -5.24
C GLU A 112 -21.14 -14.24 -4.70
N LYS A 113 -21.94 -13.32 -5.28
CA LYS A 113 -22.08 -11.92 -4.81
C LYS A 113 -22.70 -11.80 -3.41
N GLN A 114 -23.46 -12.79 -2.96
CA GLN A 114 -24.17 -12.76 -1.67
C GLN A 114 -23.43 -13.50 -0.56
N LEU A 115 -22.25 -14.04 -0.86
CA LEU A 115 -21.48 -14.81 0.10
C LEU A 115 -20.99 -13.91 1.24
N LYS A 116 -21.25 -14.34 2.47
CA LYS A 116 -20.76 -13.69 3.68
C LYS A 116 -19.57 -14.47 4.21
N THR A 117 -18.49 -13.77 4.51
CA THR A 117 -17.27 -14.36 5.05
C THR A 117 -16.60 -13.43 6.05
N THR A 118 -15.61 -13.95 6.76
CA THR A 118 -14.83 -13.24 7.78
C THR A 118 -13.35 -13.47 7.53
N TRP A 119 -12.54 -12.43 7.74
CA TRP A 119 -11.08 -12.52 7.62
C TRP A 119 -10.41 -11.81 8.80
N TYR A 120 -9.15 -12.15 9.04
CA TYR A 120 -8.33 -11.48 10.04
C TYR A 120 -7.86 -10.12 9.54
N THR A 121 -7.68 -9.17 10.47
CA THR A 121 -7.06 -7.88 10.16
C THR A 121 -6.02 -7.58 11.23
N TRP A 122 -4.89 -7.04 10.81
CA TRP A 122 -3.90 -6.46 11.72
C TRP A 122 -4.48 -5.21 12.36
N GLY A 123 -4.61 -5.23 13.69
CA GLY A 123 -4.92 -4.07 14.51
C GLY A 123 -3.64 -3.36 14.99
N THR A 124 -3.81 -2.17 15.55
CA THR A 124 -2.77 -1.58 16.41
C THR A 124 -3.01 -2.11 17.82
N SER A 125 -2.07 -2.88 18.37
CA SER A 125 -1.96 -2.95 19.83
C SER A 125 -1.76 -1.52 20.30
N GLY A 126 -2.60 -1.06 21.23
CA GLY A 126 -2.49 0.28 21.79
C GLY A 126 -1.04 0.57 22.17
N GLU A 127 -0.62 1.81 21.94
CA GLU A 127 0.60 2.35 22.49
C GLU A 127 0.74 1.85 23.94
N CYS A 128 1.87 1.21 24.28
CA CYS A 128 2.26 1.11 25.68
C CYS A 128 2.31 2.55 26.19
N SER A 129 1.23 2.95 26.86
CA SER A 129 1.09 4.22 27.56
C SER A 129 1.92 4.19 28.83
#